data_AF-A0A0D2PC14-F1
#
_entry.id   AF-A0A0D2PC14-F1
#
_cell.length_a   1.000
_cell.length_b   1.000
_cell.length_c   1.000
_cell.angle_alpha   90.00
_cell.angle_beta   90.00
_cell.angle_gamma   90.00
#
_symmetry.space_group_name_H-M   'P 1'
#
loop_
_entity.id
_entity.type
_entity.pdbx_description
1 polymer ?
#
loop_
_entity_poly.entity_id
_entity_poly.type
_entity_poly.pdbx_seq_one_letter_code
_entity_poly.pdbx_strand_id
1 'polypeptide(L)'
;RWARLQLPNGQIARSKWKEGLKPLDKVRISRNIKFRNNGTSGQQARFGEAQYYFRCKIQDNIFTLAVVSIYSEANSVLLKESAGTVIACQYSGDSSLIVINFASIISVVGMVPHQFLGFDVEEDWRFVVEKPGLDISRLDGAREEDSDNS
;
A
#
# COMPACT_ATOMS: atom_id res chain seq x y z
N ARG A 1 9.76 9.97 13.24
CA ARG A 1 8.70 10.92 12.85
C ARG A 1 8.27 10.82 11.37
N TRP A 2 8.55 9.71 10.66
CA TRP A 2 8.22 9.50 9.23
C TRP A 2 7.74 8.06 8.95
N ALA A 3 7.12 7.48 9.97
CA ALA A 3 6.89 6.04 10.11
C ALA A 3 5.43 5.65 9.88
N ARG A 4 4.52 6.60 10.09
CA ARG A 4 3.07 6.43 10.15
C ARG A 4 2.44 7.63 9.45
N LEU A 5 1.39 7.39 8.69
CA LEU A 5 0.58 8.38 8.03
C LEU A 5 -0.89 8.02 8.27
N GLN A 6 -1.64 8.94 8.87
CA GLN A 6 -3.09 8.80 8.98
C GLN A 6 -3.72 9.18 7.65
N LEU A 7 -4.41 8.24 7.02
CA LEU A 7 -5.11 8.42 5.76
C LEU A 7 -6.44 9.17 5.99
N PRO A 8 -7.02 9.80 4.94
CA PRO A 8 -8.31 10.49 5.06
C PRO A 8 -9.46 9.59 5.56
N ASN A 9 -9.37 8.28 5.32
CA ASN A 9 -10.33 7.29 5.79
C ASN A 9 -10.06 6.80 7.24
N GLY A 10 -9.13 7.43 7.95
CA GLY A 10 -8.77 7.08 9.33
C GLY A 10 -7.74 5.95 9.50
N GLN A 11 -7.41 5.22 8.42
CA GLN A 11 -6.41 4.14 8.50
C GLN A 11 -5.00 4.68 8.75
N ILE A 12 -4.15 3.88 9.40
CA ILE A 12 -2.74 4.20 9.62
C ILE A 12 -1.88 3.39 8.64
N ALA A 13 -1.42 4.07 7.59
CA ALA A 13 -0.40 3.52 6.70
C ALA A 13 0.99 3.66 7.36
N ARG A 14 1.79 2.61 7.32
CA ARG A 14 3.16 2.58 7.86
C ARG A 14 4.19 2.52 6.74
N SER A 15 5.45 2.83 7.05
CA SER A 15 6.54 2.76 6.07
C SER A 15 7.49 1.59 6.32
N LYS A 16 8.02 1.01 5.24
CA LYS A 16 9.02 -0.07 5.29
C LYS A 16 10.22 0.31 6.16
N TRP A 17 10.69 1.56 6.10
CA TRP A 17 11.81 2.06 6.88
C TRP A 17 11.71 1.78 8.40
N LYS A 18 10.49 1.79 8.96
CA LYS A 18 10.29 1.51 10.39
C LYS A 18 9.78 0.12 10.70
N GLU A 19 9.07 -0.53 9.77
CA GLU A 19 8.64 -1.91 9.94
C GLU A 19 9.79 -2.91 9.73
N GLY A 20 10.72 -2.65 8.82
CA GLY A 20 11.86 -3.54 8.56
C GLY A 20 12.85 -3.66 9.72
N LEU A 21 12.71 -2.82 10.75
CA LEU A 21 13.48 -2.88 11.99
C LEU A 21 12.85 -3.80 13.05
N LYS A 22 11.67 -4.36 12.76
CA LYS A 22 10.94 -5.26 13.67
C LYS A 22 10.93 -6.68 13.10
N PRO A 23 11.00 -7.72 13.96
CA PRO A 23 10.80 -9.11 13.54
C PRO A 23 9.46 -9.30 12.84
N LEU A 24 9.41 -10.07 11.75
CA LEU A 24 8.22 -10.24 10.91
C LEU A 24 7.00 -10.76 11.69
N ASP A 25 7.23 -11.59 12.73
CA ASP A 25 6.24 -12.13 13.65
C ASP A 25 5.62 -11.08 14.59
N LYS A 26 6.26 -9.90 14.73
CA LYS A 26 5.81 -8.80 15.60
C LYS A 26 5.29 -7.58 14.83
N VAL A 27 5.15 -7.69 13.50
CA VAL A 27 4.72 -6.57 12.65
C VAL A 27 3.32 -6.83 12.10
N ARG A 28 2.37 -6.00 12.52
CA ARG A 28 1.10 -5.82 11.77
C ARG A 28 1.42 -4.99 10.52
N ILE A 29 1.77 -5.67 9.43
CA ILE A 29 2.19 -5.04 8.16
C ILE A 29 1.08 -4.11 7.67
N SER A 30 1.31 -2.80 7.70
CA SER A 30 0.36 -1.79 7.18
C SER A 30 1.00 -0.83 6.18
N ARG A 31 2.05 -1.32 5.50
CA ARG A 31 2.85 -0.55 4.52
C ARG A 31 2.41 -0.69 3.06
N ASN A 32 1.53 -1.62 2.74
CA ASN A 32 0.98 -1.74 1.39
C ASN A 32 -0.27 -0.87 1.25
N ILE A 33 -0.35 -0.13 0.15
CA ILE A 33 -1.38 0.89 -0.08
C ILE A 33 -2.00 0.75 -1.47
N LYS A 34 -3.28 1.09 -1.54
CA LYS A 34 -4.02 1.35 -2.79
C LYS A 34 -4.05 2.86 -3.00
N PHE A 35 -3.71 3.34 -4.19
CA PHE A 35 -3.68 4.77 -4.50
C PHE A 35 -4.18 5.06 -5.91
N ARG A 36 -4.64 6.30 -6.13
CA ARG A 36 -5.00 6.77 -7.48
C ARG A 36 -3.74 7.22 -8.21
N ASN A 37 -3.51 6.65 -9.39
CA ASN A 37 -2.48 7.16 -10.29
C ASN A 37 -3.09 8.20 -11.23
N ASN A 38 -2.53 9.41 -11.25
CA ASN A 38 -3.05 10.51 -12.08
C ASN A 38 -2.54 10.45 -13.54
N GLY A 39 -2.09 9.28 -14.01
CA GLY A 39 -1.62 9.08 -15.39
C GLY A 39 -2.73 9.19 -16.44
N THR A 40 -2.36 9.57 -17.66
CA THR A 40 -3.22 10.10 -18.74
C THR A 40 -4.18 9.09 -19.41
N SER A 41 -4.55 7.99 -18.76
CA SER A 41 -5.49 7.02 -19.32
C SER A 41 -6.22 6.27 -18.20
N GLY A 42 -7.32 6.87 -17.72
CA GLY A 42 -8.23 6.26 -16.75
C GLY A 42 -7.76 6.37 -15.31
N GLN A 43 -8.67 6.72 -14.40
CA GLN A 43 -8.44 6.66 -12.95
C GLN A 43 -8.42 5.19 -12.51
N GLN A 44 -7.33 4.47 -12.79
CA GLN A 44 -7.16 3.11 -12.28
C GLN A 44 -6.41 3.14 -10.95
N ALA A 45 -6.96 2.44 -9.97
CA ALA A 45 -6.28 2.25 -8.69
C ALA A 45 -5.04 1.37 -8.91
N ARG A 46 -3.91 1.78 -8.35
CA ARG A 46 -2.65 1.04 -8.35
C ARG A 46 -2.30 0.62 -6.92
N PHE A 47 -1.42 -0.35 -6.80
CA PHE A 47 -0.94 -0.85 -5.52
C PHE A 47 0.55 -0.56 -5.36
N GLY A 48 0.98 -0.33 -4.13
CA GLY A 48 2.39 -0.04 -3.84
C GLY A 48 2.76 -0.30 -2.39
N GLU A 49 4.05 -0.54 -2.14
CA GLU A 49 4.61 -0.57 -0.79
C GLU A 49 5.23 0.79 -0.45
N ALA A 50 4.73 1.44 0.60
CA ALA A 50 5.24 2.71 1.10
C ALA A 50 6.63 2.50 1.74
N GLN A 51 7.65 3.10 1.13
CA GLN A 51 9.03 3.00 1.58
C GLN A 51 9.30 3.98 2.74
N TYR A 52 8.93 5.25 2.54
CA TYR A 52 8.98 6.31 3.55
C TYR A 52 8.11 7.51 3.14
N TYR A 53 7.81 8.35 4.14
CA TYR A 53 7.08 9.61 3.96
C TYR A 53 8.02 10.78 4.20
N PHE A 54 7.81 11.87 3.48
CA PHE A 54 8.58 13.10 3.66
C PHE A 54 7.74 14.33 3.37
N ARG A 55 8.21 15.48 3.83
CA ARG A 55 7.67 16.78 3.42
C ARG A 55 8.73 17.53 2.63
N CYS A 56 8.33 18.17 1.54
CA CYS A 56 9.18 19.11 0.84
C CYS A 56 8.44 20.43 0.64
N LYS A 57 9.20 21.52 0.61
CA LYS A 57 8.71 22.85 0.25
C LYS A 57 9.05 23.07 -1.22
N ILE A 58 8.03 23.23 -2.06
CA ILE A 58 8.19 23.61 -3.48
C ILE A 58 7.52 24.96 -3.62
N GLN A 59 8.31 25.99 -3.94
CA GLN A 59 7.89 27.39 -3.82
C GLN A 59 7.40 27.67 -2.39
N ASP A 60 6.20 28.22 -2.19
CA ASP A 60 5.64 28.47 -0.85
C ASP A 60 4.69 27.39 -0.33
N ASN A 61 4.53 26.30 -1.08
CA ASN A 61 3.65 25.21 -0.71
C ASN A 61 4.44 24.06 -0.06
N ILE A 62 3.94 23.55 1.06
CA ILE A 62 4.48 22.35 1.70
C ILE A 62 3.67 21.14 1.27
N PHE A 63 4.33 20.18 0.65
CA PHE A 63 3.73 18.93 0.22
C PHE A 63 4.12 17.81 1.17
N THR A 64 3.16 16.95 1.50
CA THR A 64 3.42 15.66 2.16
C THR A 64 3.38 14.58 1.09
N LEU A 65 4.51 13.91 0.91
CA LEU A 65 4.73 12.96 -0.18
C LEU A 65 5.12 11.59 0.39
N ALA A 66 4.85 10.55 -0.40
CA ALA A 66 5.26 9.18 -0.11
C ALA A 66 6.14 8.66 -1.24
N VAL A 67 7.26 8.02 -0.87
CA VAL A 67 8.01 7.18 -1.80
C VAL A 67 7.41 5.78 -1.75
N VAL A 68 7.07 5.26 -2.92
CA VAL A 68 6.32 4.02 -3.08
C VAL A 68 7.00 3.15 -4.10
N SER A 69 7.26 1.88 -3.73
CA SER A 69 7.58 0.83 -4.68
C SER A 69 6.27 0.35 -5.29
N ILE A 70 6.03 0.64 -6.56
CA ILE A 70 4.78 0.28 -7.23
C ILE A 70 4.81 -1.18 -7.65
N TYR A 71 3.69 -1.88 -7.46
CA TYR A 71 3.51 -3.21 -8.02
C TYR A 71 3.21 -3.12 -9.53
N SER A 72 3.42 -4.21 -10.26
CA SER A 72 3.05 -4.30 -11.67
C SER A 72 1.55 -4.07 -11.91
N GLU A 73 1.12 -3.99 -13.16
CA GLU A 73 -0.30 -4.19 -13.47
C GLU A 73 -0.76 -5.58 -13.04
N ALA A 74 -2.06 -5.72 -12.79
CA ALA A 74 -2.67 -6.99 -12.45
C ALA A 74 -2.48 -8.00 -13.60
N ASN A 75 -2.11 -9.23 -13.28
CA ASN A 75 -2.02 -10.28 -14.27
C ASN A 75 -3.41 -10.51 -14.89
N SER A 76 -3.54 -10.26 -16.19
CA SER A 76 -4.82 -10.30 -16.90
C SER A 76 -5.43 -11.69 -16.99
N VAL A 77 -4.61 -12.75 -17.00
CA VAL A 77 -5.08 -14.14 -17.04
C VAL A 77 -5.71 -14.51 -15.70
N LEU A 78 -4.97 -14.34 -14.60
CA LEU A 78 -5.49 -14.63 -13.25
C LEU A 78 -6.74 -13.81 -12.93
N LEU A 79 -6.74 -12.52 -13.31
CA LEU A 79 -7.90 -11.66 -13.09
C LEU A 79 -9.12 -12.15 -13.90
N LYS A 80 -8.94 -12.59 -15.14
CA LYS A 80 -10.01 -13.09 -16.00
C LYS A 80 -10.53 -14.45 -15.53
N GLU A 81 -9.63 -15.40 -15.26
CA GLU A 81 -9.98 -16.77 -14.87
C GLU A 81 -10.65 -16.83 -13.49
N SER A 82 -10.28 -15.92 -12.58
CA SER A 82 -10.91 -15.76 -11.27
C SER A 82 -12.18 -14.90 -11.30
N ALA A 83 -12.68 -14.52 -12.47
CA ALA A 83 -13.82 -13.61 -12.65
C ALA A 83 -13.70 -12.29 -11.85
N GLY A 84 -12.49 -11.74 -11.78
CA GLY A 84 -12.18 -10.48 -11.08
C GLY A 84 -11.85 -10.63 -9.60
N THR A 85 -11.83 -11.86 -9.06
CA THR A 85 -11.64 -12.09 -7.61
C THR A 85 -10.17 -11.98 -7.20
N VAL A 86 -9.24 -12.44 -8.04
CA VAL A 86 -7.81 -12.46 -7.74
C VAL A 86 -7.09 -11.37 -8.52
N ILE A 87 -6.62 -10.36 -7.79
CA ILE A 87 -5.71 -9.34 -8.32
C ILE A 87 -4.30 -9.73 -7.89
N ALA A 88 -3.53 -10.30 -8.81
CA ALA A 88 -2.13 -10.68 -8.60
C ALA A 88 -1.19 -9.71 -9.33
N CYS A 89 -0.17 -9.22 -8.63
CA CYS A 89 0.81 -8.29 -9.15
C CYS A 89 2.22 -8.74 -8.75
N GLN A 90 3.21 -8.43 -9.59
CA GLN A 90 4.62 -8.62 -9.28
C GLN A 90 5.15 -7.49 -8.40
N TYR A 91 6.02 -7.84 -7.46
CA TYR A 91 6.78 -6.90 -6.64
C TYR A 91 8.23 -6.81 -7.15
N SER A 92 8.64 -5.62 -7.59
CA SER A 92 9.98 -5.38 -8.12
C SER A 92 10.89 -4.60 -7.15
N GLY A 93 10.46 -4.40 -5.91
CA GLY A 93 11.22 -3.69 -4.89
C GLY A 93 11.64 -2.29 -5.34
N ASP A 94 12.93 -1.98 -5.22
CA ASP A 94 13.45 -0.63 -5.45
C ASP A 94 13.61 -0.28 -6.94
N SER A 95 13.39 -1.24 -7.85
CA SER A 95 13.43 -1.03 -9.30
C SER A 95 12.22 -0.23 -9.83
N SER A 96 11.22 0.03 -8.99
CA SER A 96 9.95 0.63 -9.41
C SER A 96 9.48 1.70 -8.41
N LEU A 97 10.37 2.61 -8.04
CA LEU A 97 10.07 3.69 -7.08
C LEU A 97 9.42 4.90 -7.76
N ILE A 98 8.33 5.38 -7.17
CA ILE A 98 7.66 6.62 -7.55
C ILE A 98 7.41 7.50 -6.32
N VAL A 99 7.19 8.79 -6.57
CA VAL A 99 6.75 9.75 -5.55
C VAL A 99 5.29 10.08 -5.80
N ILE A 100 4.45 9.89 -4.79
CA ILE A 100 3.03 10.26 -4.85
C ILE A 100 2.68 11.27 -3.77
N ASN A 101 1.63 12.06 -4.03
CA ASN A 101 1.01 12.87 -2.99
C ASN A 101 0.28 11.95 -2.01
N PHE A 102 0.45 12.17 -0.70
CA PHE A 102 -0.20 11.36 0.32
C PHE A 102 -1.74 11.32 0.17
N ALA A 103 -2.35 12.38 -0.34
CA ALA A 103 -3.80 12.48 -0.55
C ALA A 103 -4.31 11.58 -1.68
N SER A 104 -3.42 11.03 -2.52
CA SER A 104 -3.78 10.03 -3.54
C SER A 104 -4.00 8.63 -2.95
N ILE A 105 -3.54 8.39 -1.72
CA ILE A 105 -3.67 7.10 -1.05
C ILE A 105 -5.13 6.91 -0.62
N ILE A 106 -5.74 5.84 -1.12
CA ILE A 106 -7.13 5.48 -0.86
C ILE A 106 -7.23 4.66 0.43
N SER A 107 -6.41 3.62 0.57
CA SER A 107 -6.47 2.70 1.70
C SER A 107 -5.19 1.89 1.89
N VAL A 108 -5.04 1.31 3.07
CA VAL A 108 -4.09 0.23 3.36
C VAL A 108 -4.69 -1.10 2.88
N VAL A 109 -3.89 -1.92 2.22
CA VAL A 109 -4.25 -3.26 1.74
C VAL A 109 -3.25 -4.29 2.23
N GLY A 110 -3.63 -5.56 2.23
CA GLY A 110 -2.69 -6.67 2.30
C GLY A 110 -2.14 -6.98 0.91
N MET A 111 -0.84 -7.28 0.82
CA MET A 111 -0.21 -7.86 -0.37
C MET A 111 0.47 -9.15 0.07
N VAL A 112 -0.17 -10.28 -0.24
CA VAL A 112 0.22 -11.59 0.29
C VAL A 112 1.07 -12.32 -0.76
N PRO A 113 2.32 -12.70 -0.46
CA PRO A 113 3.13 -13.52 -1.35
C PRO A 113 2.43 -14.84 -1.66
N HIS A 114 2.42 -15.22 -2.94
CA HIS A 114 1.76 -16.44 -3.39
C HIS A 114 2.45 -17.04 -4.61
N GLN A 115 2.61 -18.35 -4.61
CA GLN A 115 3.14 -19.12 -5.74
C GLN A 115 1.98 -19.59 -6.60
N PHE A 116 1.80 -18.96 -7.76
CA PHE A 116 0.79 -19.37 -8.72
C PHE A 116 1.32 -20.52 -9.59
N LEU A 117 0.51 -21.55 -9.80
CA LEU A 117 0.90 -22.68 -10.64
C LEU A 117 1.14 -22.20 -12.08
N GLY A 118 2.28 -22.57 -12.67
CA GLY A 118 2.65 -22.18 -14.04
C GLY A 118 3.32 -20.80 -14.16
N PHE A 119 3.58 -20.12 -13.03
CA PHE A 119 4.36 -18.89 -12.98
C PHE A 119 5.80 -19.19 -12.57
N ASP A 120 6.73 -18.31 -12.95
CA ASP A 120 8.12 -18.42 -12.56
C ASP A 120 8.25 -18.25 -11.03
N VAL A 121 9.00 -19.15 -10.39
CA VAL A 121 9.27 -19.15 -8.96
C VAL A 121 10.26 -18.07 -8.55
N GLU A 122 11.04 -17.54 -9.49
CA GLU A 122 11.97 -16.43 -9.24
C GLU A 122 11.25 -15.07 -9.12
N GLU A 123 10.02 -14.97 -9.65
CA GLU A 123 9.22 -13.75 -9.58
C GLU A 123 8.45 -13.63 -8.26
N ASP A 124 8.54 -12.47 -7.60
CA ASP A 124 7.79 -12.19 -6.36
C ASP A 124 6.35 -11.78 -6.68
N TRP A 125 5.48 -12.78 -6.84
CA TRP A 125 4.05 -12.60 -7.05
C TRP A 125 3.30 -12.44 -5.74
N ARG A 126 2.43 -11.43 -5.70
CA ARG A 126 1.56 -11.16 -4.54
C ARG A 126 0.15 -10.87 -4.97
N PHE A 127 -0.83 -11.30 -4.18
CA PHE A 127 -2.23 -10.94 -4.42
C PHE A 127 -2.75 -9.95 -3.38
N VAL A 128 -3.68 -9.12 -3.84
CA VAL A 128 -4.31 -8.07 -3.03
C VAL A 128 -5.34 -8.70 -2.09
N VAL A 129 -5.31 -8.28 -0.83
CA VAL A 129 -6.37 -8.51 0.15
C VAL A 129 -6.85 -7.17 0.67
N GLU A 130 -8.04 -6.75 0.25
CA GLU A 130 -8.68 -5.58 0.84
C GLU A 130 -9.29 -5.97 2.19
N LYS A 131 -9.19 -5.08 3.18
CA LYS A 131 -9.77 -5.33 4.51
C LYS A 131 -11.29 -5.06 4.42
N PRO A 132 -12.17 -6.07 4.54
CA PRO A 132 -13.61 -5.83 4.54
C PRO A 132 -14.04 -5.06 5.80
N GLY A 133 -14.99 -4.13 5.68
CA GLY A 133 -15.69 -3.53 6.83
C GLY A 133 -15.41 -2.07 7.19
N LEU A 134 -14.84 -1.23 6.31
CA LEU A 134 -14.58 0.19 6.61
C LEU A 134 -15.49 1.20 5.87
N ASP A 135 -16.54 0.74 5.18
CA ASP A 135 -17.62 1.64 4.71
C ASP A 135 -18.66 1.95 5.82
N ILE A 136 -18.49 1.38 7.02
CA ILE A 136 -19.47 1.47 8.12
C ILE A 136 -19.00 2.42 9.25
N SER A 137 -17.74 2.86 9.27
CA SER A 137 -17.16 3.61 10.40
C SER A 137 -17.32 5.13 10.34
N ARG A 138 -18.47 5.65 9.88
CA ARG A 138 -18.84 7.06 10.16
C ARG A 138 -19.51 7.24 11.52
N LEU A 139 -19.66 6.19 12.34
CA LEU A 139 -20.48 6.24 13.55
C LEU A 139 -19.82 5.85 14.86
N ASP A 140 -18.53 5.49 14.94
CA ASP A 140 -17.95 5.25 16.25
C ASP A 140 -16.51 5.74 16.39
N GLY A 141 -16.31 6.59 17.40
CA GLY A 141 -15.09 7.33 17.70
C GLY A 141 -14.04 6.50 18.43
N ALA A 142 -13.89 5.22 18.07
CA ALA A 142 -12.89 4.35 18.67
C ALA A 142 -11.51 4.68 18.09
N ARG A 143 -10.74 5.49 18.82
CA ARG A 143 -9.30 5.66 18.58
C ARG A 143 -8.62 4.32 18.86
N GLU A 144 -7.90 3.78 17.88
CA GLU A 144 -6.95 2.68 18.13
C GLU A 144 -5.78 3.25 18.95
N GLU A 145 -5.84 3.15 20.28
CA GLU A 145 -4.71 3.40 21.18
C GLU A 145 -3.79 2.18 21.21
N ASP A 146 -2.78 2.17 20.32
CA ASP A 146 -1.63 1.28 20.45
C ASP A 146 -0.70 1.81 21.55
N SER A 147 -0.68 1.14 22.68
CA SER A 147 0.22 1.36 23.81
C SER A 147 1.64 0.86 23.47
N ASP A 148 2.53 1.78 23.09
CA ASP A 148 3.98 1.53 23.06
C ASP A 148 4.52 1.71 24.51
N ASN A 149 4.67 0.61 25.26
CA ASN A 149 5.50 0.61 26.48
C ASN A 149 6.93 0.16 26.14
N SER A 150 7.84 1.14 26.20
CA SER A 150 9.32 1.06 26.30
C SER A 150 10.12 0.41 25.17
#